data_AF-A0A1M4U0I0-F1
#
_entry.id   AF-A0A1M4U0I0-F1
#
_cell.length_a   1.000
_cell.length_b   1.000
_cell.length_c   1.000
_cell.angle_alpha   90.00
_cell.angle_beta   90.00
_cell.angle_gamma   90.00
#
_symmetry.space_group_name_H-M   'P 1'
#
loop_
_entity.id
_entity.type
_entity.pdbx_description
1 polymer ?
#
loop_
_entity_poly.entity_id
_entity_poly.type
_entity_poly.pdbx_seq_one_letter_code
_entity_poly.pdbx_strand_id
1 'polypeptide(L)'
;MKTLLTAIALLISTLSISQEVLTFPVVSAALLQWKEVEKQMPKPIIDKFIKDTPKEFQAYKRKDAEVAFLNLDSLQKVLHFLDLNGDGKEDVIFEGQSDGEANEVAIFIKTRQGYKKVFFTFQGVVKMDWENKALSRLYIDDWGCCDDYIERHMIYDVNYSQLGIPKFKKVYQALSIYNGIKPDSLLEKKFAFEVLNEGYKMRSAPKIDDVSVQPWDNDQMKKTGSGNIIGRLIKGATGTALAKRMDNTGREWLFVQIDAAYFTKNDIFYVENNFPTKYIGWISSRFVKAL
;
A
#
# COMPACT_ATOMS: atom_id res chain seq x y z
N MET A 1 65.04 20.34 -6.74
CA MET A 1 63.66 20.23 -7.24
C MET A 1 63.33 18.78 -7.55
N LYS A 2 62.74 18.05 -6.60
CA LYS A 2 62.11 16.75 -6.84
C LYS A 2 60.74 16.82 -6.17
N THR A 3 59.71 17.01 -6.98
CA THR A 3 58.30 17.05 -6.58
C THR A 3 57.85 15.64 -6.25
N LEU A 4 57.55 15.41 -4.98
CA LEU A 4 56.96 14.16 -4.47
C LEU A 4 55.45 14.24 -4.72
N LEU A 5 54.96 13.52 -5.74
CA LEU A 5 53.54 13.30 -5.96
C LEU A 5 53.06 12.23 -4.97
N THR A 6 52.32 12.65 -3.93
CA THR A 6 51.62 11.73 -3.03
C THR A 6 50.31 11.33 -3.69
N ALA A 7 50.24 10.10 -4.22
CA ALA A 7 49.00 9.51 -4.72
C ALA A 7 48.13 9.09 -3.54
N ILE A 8 47.06 9.85 -3.27
CA ILE A 8 46.00 9.46 -2.35
C ILE A 8 45.09 8.49 -3.11
N ALA A 9 45.29 7.19 -2.90
CA ALA A 9 44.35 6.17 -3.34
C ALA A 9 43.09 6.26 -2.45
N LEU A 10 42.03 6.87 -2.96
CA LEU A 10 40.69 6.78 -2.35
C LEU A 10 40.21 5.32 -2.49
N LEU A 11 40.42 4.53 -1.44
CA LEU A 11 39.69 3.29 -1.20
C LEU A 11 38.22 3.67 -0.92
N ILE A 12 37.43 3.84 -1.98
CA ILE A 12 35.97 3.84 -1.87
C ILE A 12 35.59 2.39 -1.58
N SER A 13 35.60 2.02 -0.29
CA SER A 13 34.94 0.80 0.15
C SER A 13 33.46 0.95 -0.19
N THR A 14 33.03 0.34 -1.29
CA THR A 14 31.62 0.15 -1.60
C THR A 14 31.07 -0.83 -0.58
N LEU A 15 30.78 -0.33 0.63
CA LEU A 15 29.84 -0.97 1.52
C LEU A 15 28.52 -0.96 0.76
N SER A 16 28.27 -2.03 0.01
CA SER A 16 26.94 -2.37 -0.47
C SER A 16 26.11 -2.65 0.77
N ILE A 17 25.63 -1.58 1.39
CA ILE A 17 24.53 -1.65 2.33
C ILE A 17 23.40 -2.22 1.48
N SER A 18 23.11 -3.50 1.69
CA SER A 18 21.94 -4.13 1.11
C SER A 18 20.76 -3.31 1.59
N GLN A 19 20.22 -2.46 0.71
CA GLN A 19 19.00 -1.75 1.00
C GLN A 19 17.95 -2.81 1.22
N GLU A 20 17.41 -2.85 2.43
CA GLU A 20 16.32 -3.76 2.75
C GLU A 20 15.21 -3.52 1.74
N VAL A 21 14.81 -4.59 1.04
CA VAL A 21 13.77 -4.48 0.03
C VAL A 21 12.49 -4.05 0.73
N LEU A 22 12.07 -2.81 0.46
CA LEU A 22 10.82 -2.29 0.98
C LEU A 22 9.67 -3.16 0.43
N THR A 23 8.88 -3.71 1.35
CA THR A 23 7.72 -4.56 1.03
C THR A 23 6.51 -4.12 1.83
N PHE A 24 5.35 -4.13 1.18
CA PHE A 24 4.07 -3.99 1.85
C PHE A 24 3.68 -5.32 2.54
N PRO A 25 3.01 -5.30 3.71
CA PRO A 25 2.56 -6.51 4.39
C PRO A 25 1.34 -7.14 3.70
N VAL A 26 1.50 -7.67 2.48
CA VAL A 26 0.40 -8.22 1.62
C VAL A 26 -0.13 -9.59 2.04
N VAL A 27 0.16 -10.05 3.26
CA VAL A 27 -0.64 -11.14 3.85
C VAL A 27 -2.07 -10.63 4.04
N SER A 28 -3.03 -11.46 4.46
CA SER A 28 -4.38 -10.98 4.81
C SER A 28 -4.31 -10.02 6.01
N ALA A 29 -3.72 -8.86 5.81
CA ALA A 29 -3.49 -7.87 6.83
C ALA A 29 -4.86 -7.35 7.18
N ALA A 30 -5.33 -7.75 8.36
CA ALA A 30 -6.44 -7.05 8.96
C ALA A 30 -6.08 -5.56 8.96
N LEU A 31 -7.07 -4.70 8.71
CA LEU A 31 -6.95 -3.27 8.95
C LEU A 31 -6.37 -3.03 10.35
N LEU A 32 -5.66 -1.92 10.49
CA LEU A 32 -5.03 -1.55 11.75
C LEU A 32 -6.04 -1.63 12.89
N GLN A 33 -5.68 -2.34 13.96
CA GLN A 33 -6.50 -2.43 15.16
C GLN A 33 -6.24 -1.19 16.02
N TRP A 34 -6.97 -0.11 15.75
CA TRP A 34 -6.80 1.21 16.40
C TRP A 34 -6.75 1.17 17.92
N LYS A 35 -7.47 0.23 18.56
CA LYS A 35 -7.49 0.06 20.03
C LYS A 35 -6.12 -0.14 20.67
N GLU A 36 -5.11 -0.57 19.91
CA GLU A 36 -3.76 -0.79 20.41
C GLU A 36 -2.93 0.50 20.49
N VAL A 37 -3.32 1.55 19.75
CA VAL A 37 -2.53 2.77 19.59
C VAL A 37 -3.31 4.05 19.93
N GLU A 38 -4.64 4.02 19.90
CA GLU A 38 -5.48 5.18 20.14
C GLU A 38 -5.70 5.47 21.63
N LYS A 39 -6.04 6.72 21.92
CA LYS A 39 -6.55 7.14 23.22
C LYS A 39 -8.05 7.40 23.12
N GLN A 40 -8.78 6.93 24.13
CA GLN A 40 -10.19 7.25 24.27
C GLN A 40 -10.35 8.70 24.72
N MET A 41 -11.03 9.51 23.91
CA MET A 41 -11.18 10.94 24.18
C MET A 41 -12.54 11.26 24.79
N PRO A 42 -12.59 12.14 25.81
CA PRO A 42 -13.86 12.68 26.30
C PRO A 42 -14.67 13.34 25.18
N LYS A 43 -15.98 13.08 25.17
CA LYS A 43 -16.92 13.65 24.19
C LYS A 43 -16.75 15.15 23.90
N PRO A 44 -16.54 16.04 24.90
CA PRO A 44 -16.33 17.46 24.63
C PRO A 44 -15.13 17.78 23.72
N ILE A 45 -14.08 16.96 23.75
CA ILE A 45 -12.90 17.14 22.88
C ILE A 45 -13.24 16.73 21.45
N ILE A 46 -13.96 15.62 21.28
CA ILE A 46 -14.42 15.13 19.98
C ILE A 46 -15.38 16.14 19.34
N ASP A 47 -16.38 16.59 20.10
CA ASP A 47 -17.36 17.59 19.64
C ASP A 47 -16.66 18.90 19.23
N LYS A 48 -15.63 19.32 19.98
CA LYS A 48 -14.82 20.49 19.62
C LYS A 48 -14.07 20.28 18.31
N PHE A 49 -13.45 19.12 18.08
CA PHE A 49 -12.78 18.80 16.82
C PHE A 49 -13.76 18.91 15.64
N ILE A 50 -14.91 18.24 15.71
CA ILE A 50 -15.93 18.25 14.65
C ILE A 50 -16.44 19.67 14.34
N LYS A 51 -16.56 20.52 15.37
CA LYS A 51 -16.93 21.93 15.23
C LYS A 51 -15.84 22.75 14.57
N ASP A 52 -14.58 22.50 14.90
CA ASP A 52 -13.41 23.22 14.38
C ASP A 52 -13.07 22.80 12.93
N THR A 53 -13.56 21.65 12.44
CA THR A 53 -13.36 21.15 11.06
C THR A 53 -14.68 21.00 10.27
N PRO A 54 -15.53 22.04 10.19
CA PRO A 54 -16.91 21.87 9.81
C PRO A 54 -17.10 21.33 8.38
N LYS A 55 -16.17 21.64 7.47
CA LYS A 55 -16.24 21.26 6.04
C LYS A 55 -15.93 19.79 5.78
N GLU A 56 -15.16 19.14 6.65
CA GLU A 56 -14.66 17.77 6.40
C GLU A 56 -15.74 16.71 6.61
N PHE A 57 -16.74 17.01 7.45
CA PHE A 57 -17.75 16.04 7.88
C PHE A 57 -19.16 16.46 7.51
N GLN A 58 -19.33 17.09 6.35
CA GLN A 58 -20.66 17.51 5.88
C GLN A 58 -21.57 16.30 5.65
N ALA A 59 -21.03 15.21 5.07
CA ALA A 59 -21.77 13.98 4.84
C ALA A 59 -22.43 13.43 6.12
N TYR A 60 -21.69 13.42 7.24
CA TYR A 60 -22.15 12.96 8.57
C TYR A 60 -23.12 13.92 9.28
N LYS A 61 -23.36 15.10 8.71
CA LYS A 61 -24.31 16.09 9.25
C LYS A 61 -25.63 16.12 8.47
N ARG A 62 -25.70 15.42 7.33
CA ARG A 62 -26.92 15.33 6.54
C ARG A 62 -27.97 14.52 7.29
N LYS A 63 -29.23 14.83 7.01
CA LYS A 63 -30.40 14.10 7.53
C LYS A 63 -31.13 13.34 6.43
N ASP A 64 -30.44 13.08 5.32
CA ASP A 64 -31.00 12.32 4.22
C ASP A 64 -31.15 10.85 4.62
N ALA A 65 -32.26 10.23 4.21
CA ALA A 65 -32.51 8.81 4.43
C ALA A 65 -31.49 7.94 3.69
N GLU A 66 -31.01 8.38 2.52
CA GLU A 66 -30.07 7.60 1.68
C GLU A 66 -28.69 7.41 2.36
N VAL A 67 -28.32 8.32 3.25
CA VAL A 67 -27.06 8.26 4.03
C VAL A 67 -27.32 8.26 5.54
N ALA A 68 -28.46 7.76 6.00
CA ALA A 68 -28.84 7.78 7.42
C ALA A 68 -27.81 7.07 8.35
N PHE A 69 -26.98 6.18 7.79
CA PHE A 69 -25.88 5.53 8.49
C PHE A 69 -24.67 6.46 8.74
N LEU A 70 -24.52 7.55 7.97
CA LEU A 70 -23.56 8.62 8.20
C LEU A 70 -24.17 9.68 9.12
N ASN A 71 -23.90 9.57 10.41
CA ASN A 71 -24.39 10.48 11.44
C ASN A 71 -23.28 10.78 12.45
N LEU A 72 -23.52 11.71 13.38
CA LEU A 72 -22.50 12.11 14.35
C LEU A 72 -22.01 10.97 15.24
N ASP A 73 -22.83 9.95 15.50
CA ASP A 73 -22.43 8.79 16.30
C ASP A 73 -21.57 7.82 15.51
N SER A 74 -21.83 7.63 14.21
CA SER A 74 -20.93 6.87 13.35
C SER A 74 -19.62 7.61 13.09
N LEU A 75 -19.65 8.94 12.93
CA LEU A 75 -18.45 9.77 12.84
C LEU A 75 -17.52 9.57 14.05
N GLN A 76 -18.07 9.62 15.27
CA GLN A 76 -17.28 9.44 16.50
C GLN A 76 -16.54 8.11 16.55
N LYS A 77 -17.04 7.05 15.88
CA LYS A 77 -16.42 5.71 15.87
C LYS A 77 -15.27 5.56 14.88
N VAL A 78 -15.19 6.46 13.91
CA VAL A 78 -14.17 6.46 12.84
C VAL A 78 -13.16 7.60 13.01
N LEU A 79 -13.16 8.25 14.19
CA LEU A 79 -12.18 9.23 14.60
C LEU A 79 -11.25 8.61 15.64
N HIS A 80 -9.97 8.51 15.28
CA HIS A 80 -8.92 7.93 16.09
C HIS A 80 -8.00 9.03 16.60
N PHE A 81 -7.82 9.12 17.91
CA PHE A 81 -7.02 10.16 18.55
C PHE A 81 -5.71 9.59 19.07
N LEU A 82 -4.60 10.20 18.67
CA LEU A 82 -3.24 9.77 19.03
C LEU A 82 -2.24 10.89 18.79
N ASP A 83 -1.09 10.85 19.47
CA ASP A 83 0.02 11.79 19.29
C ASP A 83 0.91 11.32 18.14
N LEU A 84 0.75 11.91 16.95
CA LEU A 84 1.47 11.46 15.75
C LEU A 84 2.87 12.04 15.65
N ASN A 85 3.14 13.20 16.26
CA ASN A 85 4.40 13.93 16.12
C ASN A 85 5.26 13.93 17.40
N GLY A 86 4.80 13.26 18.46
CA GLY A 86 5.50 13.12 19.73
C GLY A 86 5.50 14.39 20.59
N ASP A 87 4.57 15.33 20.34
CA ASP A 87 4.52 16.62 21.04
C ASP A 87 3.62 16.63 22.28
N GLY A 88 3.01 15.48 22.60
CA GLY A 88 2.12 15.28 23.74
C GLY A 88 0.69 15.78 23.53
N LYS A 89 0.33 16.25 22.32
CA LYS A 89 -1.04 16.63 21.97
C LYS A 89 -1.68 15.56 21.10
N GLU A 90 -3.00 15.44 21.23
CA GLU A 90 -3.75 14.49 20.40
C GLU A 90 -4.01 15.09 19.03
N ASP A 91 -3.49 14.40 18.03
CA ASP A 91 -3.85 14.53 16.63
C ASP A 91 -5.05 13.61 16.33
N VAL A 92 -5.58 13.69 15.11
CA VAL A 92 -6.75 12.90 14.69
C VAL A 92 -6.49 12.23 13.36
N ILE A 93 -6.82 10.93 13.29
CA ILE A 93 -6.98 10.21 12.05
C ILE A 93 -8.48 9.92 11.88
N PHE A 94 -9.04 10.37 10.77
CA PHE A 94 -10.34 9.93 10.29
C PHE A 94 -10.13 8.78 9.33
N GLU A 95 -10.76 7.63 9.58
CA GLU A 95 -10.79 6.47 8.67
C GLU A 95 -12.24 5.97 8.54
N GLY A 96 -12.97 6.50 7.58
CA GLY A 96 -14.39 6.20 7.45
C GLY A 96 -14.97 6.56 6.08
N GLN A 97 -16.23 6.22 5.89
CA GLN A 97 -16.90 6.41 4.61
C GLN A 97 -17.06 7.89 4.24
N SER A 98 -16.88 8.20 2.97
CA SER A 98 -17.10 9.53 2.39
C SER A 98 -18.53 9.73 1.87
N ASP A 99 -18.80 10.90 1.28
CA ASP A 99 -20.11 11.25 0.69
C ASP A 99 -20.49 10.38 -0.53
N GLY A 100 -19.53 9.67 -1.13
CA GLY A 100 -19.72 8.96 -2.40
C GLY A 100 -19.62 7.45 -2.27
N GLU A 101 -18.41 6.91 -2.30
CA GLU A 101 -18.25 5.47 -2.64
C GLU A 101 -17.05 4.76 -1.98
N ALA A 102 -16.08 5.49 -1.42
CA ALA A 102 -14.90 4.90 -0.80
C ALA A 102 -14.79 5.30 0.68
N ASN A 103 -14.15 4.46 1.49
CA ASN A 103 -13.59 4.93 2.74
C ASN A 103 -12.50 5.96 2.43
N GLU A 104 -12.24 6.86 3.36
CA GLU A 104 -11.23 7.89 3.26
C GLU A 104 -10.39 7.88 4.53
N VAL A 105 -9.08 8.11 4.34
CA VAL A 105 -8.15 8.36 5.44
C VAL A 105 -7.72 9.82 5.38
N ALA A 106 -8.01 10.57 6.43
CA ALA A 106 -7.55 11.96 6.59
C ALA A 106 -6.84 12.14 7.92
N ILE A 107 -5.67 12.80 7.90
CA ILE A 107 -4.88 13.06 9.11
C ILE A 107 -4.91 14.55 9.43
N PHE A 108 -5.19 14.87 10.68
CA PHE A 108 -5.30 16.22 11.22
C PHE A 108 -4.33 16.40 12.39
N ILE A 109 -3.45 17.40 12.28
CA ILE A 109 -2.47 17.70 13.33
C ILE A 109 -2.95 18.86 14.19
N LYS A 110 -2.81 18.72 15.51
CA LYS A 110 -3.14 19.77 16.47
C LYS A 110 -2.08 20.87 16.46
N THR A 111 -2.46 22.05 15.99
CA THR A 111 -1.63 23.25 16.04
C THR A 111 -2.17 24.25 17.07
N ARG A 112 -1.43 25.34 17.30
CA ARG A 112 -1.90 26.48 18.11
C ARG A 112 -3.16 27.14 17.55
N GLN A 113 -3.38 27.05 16.23
CA GLN A 113 -4.54 27.65 15.54
C GLN A 113 -5.73 26.69 15.41
N GLY A 114 -5.63 25.47 15.95
CA GLY A 114 -6.61 24.42 15.76
C GLY A 114 -6.06 23.24 14.96
N TYR A 115 -6.94 22.41 14.44
CA TYR A 115 -6.55 21.22 13.67
C TYR A 115 -6.28 21.56 12.21
N LYS A 116 -5.21 21.02 11.66
CA LYS A 116 -4.83 21.19 10.26
C LYS A 116 -4.81 19.83 9.56
N LYS A 117 -5.57 19.67 8.48
CA LYS A 117 -5.46 18.49 7.60
C LYS A 117 -4.10 18.50 6.90
N VAL A 118 -3.34 17.42 7.03
CA VAL A 118 -1.97 17.28 6.52
C VAL A 118 -1.81 16.10 5.55
N PHE A 119 -2.80 15.21 5.51
CA PHE A 119 -2.82 14.04 4.65
C PHE A 119 -4.25 13.69 4.26
N PHE A 120 -4.40 13.11 3.08
CA PHE A 120 -5.63 12.57 2.56
C PHE A 120 -5.32 11.45 1.57
N THR A 121 -6.04 10.34 1.67
CA THR A 121 -6.04 9.24 0.70
C THR A 121 -7.33 8.43 0.87
N PHE A 122 -7.52 7.41 0.03
CA PHE A 122 -8.69 6.54 0.10
C PHE A 122 -8.40 5.27 0.88
N GLN A 123 -9.50 4.67 1.34
CA GLN A 123 -9.65 3.38 1.98
C GLN A 123 -9.08 3.30 3.39
N GLY A 124 -8.00 2.54 3.64
CA GLY A 124 -7.67 2.17 5.01
C GLY A 124 -6.20 2.16 5.38
N VAL A 125 -5.96 2.29 6.68
CA VAL A 125 -4.63 2.19 7.28
C VAL A 125 -4.36 0.73 7.65
N VAL A 126 -3.29 0.16 7.10
CA VAL A 126 -2.88 -1.21 7.40
C VAL A 126 -1.88 -1.28 8.54
N LYS A 127 -0.93 -0.34 8.55
CA LYS A 127 0.19 -0.35 9.50
C LYS A 127 0.75 1.05 9.68
N MET A 128 1.30 1.30 10.86
CA MET A 128 2.04 2.51 11.21
C MET A 128 3.36 2.10 11.87
N ASP A 129 4.47 2.67 11.43
CA ASP A 129 5.76 2.54 12.11
C ASP A 129 6.12 3.83 12.84
N TRP A 130 6.82 3.68 13.96
CA TRP A 130 7.14 4.77 14.87
C TRP A 130 8.64 4.83 15.11
N GLU A 131 9.20 6.03 15.08
CA GLU A 131 10.58 6.31 15.47
C GLU A 131 10.59 7.47 16.46
N ASN A 132 11.27 7.31 17.59
CA ASN A 132 11.37 8.33 18.63
C ASN A 132 10.00 8.89 19.08
N LYS A 133 8.98 8.02 19.15
CA LYS A 133 7.58 8.35 19.49
C LYS A 133 6.84 9.21 18.45
N ALA A 134 7.39 9.40 17.26
CA ALA A 134 6.71 10.04 16.14
C ALA A 134 6.46 9.04 15.01
N LEU A 135 5.37 9.21 14.27
CA LEU A 135 5.04 8.40 13.10
C LEU A 135 6.15 8.56 12.04
N SER A 136 6.86 7.49 11.71
CA SER A 136 7.90 7.51 10.67
C SER A 136 7.40 6.99 9.33
N ARG A 137 6.39 6.11 9.33
CA ARG A 137 5.86 5.50 8.12
C ARG A 137 4.39 5.10 8.24
N LEU A 138 3.65 5.31 7.15
CA LEU A 138 2.23 4.98 7.02
C LEU A 138 2.03 4.00 5.85
N TYR A 139 1.29 2.93 6.09
CA TYR A 139 0.94 1.91 5.10
C TYR A 139 -0.55 2.01 4.81
N ILE A 140 -0.90 2.26 3.55
CA ILE A 140 -2.26 2.42 3.07
C ILE A 140 -2.56 1.31 2.08
N ASP A 141 -3.73 0.69 2.23
CA ASP A 141 -4.29 -0.20 1.22
C ASP A 141 -5.54 0.45 0.66
N ASP A 142 -5.51 0.71 -0.64
CA ASP A 142 -6.64 1.21 -1.41
C ASP A 142 -7.22 0.08 -2.24
N TRP A 143 -8.21 -0.59 -1.66
CA TRP A 143 -8.95 -1.68 -2.27
C TRP A 143 -9.97 -1.25 -3.34
N GLY A 144 -9.94 0.01 -3.75
CA GLY A 144 -10.82 0.56 -4.76
C GLY A 144 -12.28 0.63 -4.31
N CYS A 145 -13.14 1.16 -5.17
CA CYS A 145 -14.58 1.23 -4.93
C CYS A 145 -15.36 0.74 -6.13
N CYS A 146 -16.57 0.23 -5.88
CA CYS A 146 -17.53 -0.17 -6.90
C CYS A 146 -16.97 -1.20 -7.91
N ASP A 147 -16.60 -0.74 -9.10
CA ASP A 147 -16.14 -1.58 -10.21
C ASP A 147 -14.61 -1.68 -10.30
N ASP A 148 -13.88 -1.19 -9.30
CA ASP A 148 -12.43 -1.39 -9.25
C ASP A 148 -12.09 -2.83 -8.86
N TYR A 149 -11.18 -3.44 -9.62
CA TYR A 149 -10.66 -4.79 -9.39
C TYR A 149 -9.19 -4.78 -8.99
N ILE A 150 -8.60 -3.59 -8.85
CA ILE A 150 -7.21 -3.38 -8.45
C ILE A 150 -7.17 -2.85 -7.01
N GLU A 151 -6.33 -3.47 -6.20
CA GLU A 151 -5.87 -2.92 -4.93
C GLU A 151 -4.55 -2.18 -5.11
N ARG A 152 -4.39 -1.05 -4.45
CA ARG A 152 -3.17 -0.24 -4.44
C ARG A 152 -2.56 -0.25 -3.04
N HIS A 153 -1.39 -0.85 -2.94
CA HIS A 153 -0.58 -0.95 -1.73
C HIS A 153 0.43 0.19 -1.70
N MET A 154 0.30 1.11 -0.76
CA MET A 154 1.12 2.33 -0.70
C MET A 154 1.86 2.48 0.61
N ILE A 155 3.11 2.92 0.54
CA ILE A 155 3.91 3.26 1.72
C ILE A 155 4.34 4.71 1.62
N TYR A 156 4.12 5.45 2.70
CA TYR A 156 4.51 6.83 2.84
C TYR A 156 5.55 6.96 3.96
N ASP A 157 6.74 7.48 3.64
CA ASP A 157 7.65 7.96 4.66
C ASP A 157 7.14 9.31 5.18
N VAL A 158 7.29 9.53 6.48
CA VAL A 158 6.80 10.72 7.17
C VAL A 158 7.99 11.50 7.70
N ASN A 159 8.10 12.76 7.27
CA ASN A 159 9.12 13.69 7.74
C ASN A 159 8.46 14.91 8.35
N TYR A 160 9.05 15.47 9.40
CA TYR A 160 8.48 16.61 10.11
C TYR A 160 9.19 17.91 9.75
N SER A 161 8.41 18.98 9.59
CA SER A 161 8.97 20.34 9.59
C SER A 161 9.44 20.73 10.99
N GLN A 162 10.21 21.82 11.09
CA GLN A 162 10.63 22.40 12.38
C GLN A 162 9.46 22.76 13.31
N LEU A 163 8.25 22.92 12.77
CA LEU A 163 7.03 23.20 13.53
C LEU A 163 6.28 21.92 13.95
N GLY A 164 6.84 20.73 13.75
CA GLY A 164 6.19 19.46 14.08
C GLY A 164 5.06 19.08 13.13
N ILE A 165 4.93 19.74 11.97
CA ILE A 165 3.94 19.39 10.95
C ILE A 165 4.53 18.29 10.04
N PRO A 166 3.90 17.11 9.95
CA PRO A 166 4.34 16.02 9.09
C PRO A 166 4.14 16.36 7.60
N LYS A 167 5.00 15.76 6.78
CA LYS A 167 4.95 15.72 5.33
C LYS A 167 5.08 14.26 4.90
N PHE A 168 4.08 13.79 4.18
CA PHE A 168 3.99 12.42 3.70
C PHE A 168 4.58 12.35 2.29
N LYS A 169 5.54 11.44 2.09
CA LYS A 169 6.15 11.18 0.78
C LYS A 169 5.90 9.72 0.42
N LYS A 170 5.13 9.47 -0.64
CA LYS A 170 4.97 8.13 -1.18
C LYS A 170 6.33 7.61 -1.64
N VAL A 171 6.75 6.47 -1.11
CA VAL A 171 8.04 5.80 -1.41
C VAL A 171 7.86 4.40 -1.99
N TYR A 172 6.65 3.87 -1.94
CA TYR A 172 6.30 2.58 -2.52
C TYR A 172 4.88 2.62 -3.10
N GLN A 173 4.70 1.92 -4.20
CA GLN A 173 3.39 1.58 -4.74
C GLN A 173 3.46 0.18 -5.36
N ALA A 174 2.49 -0.65 -5.03
CA ALA A 174 2.27 -1.90 -5.73
C ALA A 174 0.79 -2.15 -5.99
N LEU A 175 0.49 -2.87 -7.07
CA LEU A 175 -0.87 -3.21 -7.48
C LEU A 175 -1.08 -4.73 -7.37
N SER A 176 -2.26 -5.12 -6.91
CA SER A 176 -2.74 -6.51 -6.98
C SER A 176 -4.21 -6.56 -7.33
N ILE A 177 -4.74 -7.76 -7.54
CA ILE A 177 -6.18 -7.95 -7.75
C ILE A 177 -6.89 -8.11 -6.42
N TYR A 178 -8.01 -7.39 -6.27
CA TYR A 178 -8.83 -7.32 -5.05
C TYR A 178 -9.22 -8.69 -4.51
N ASN A 179 -9.67 -9.59 -5.39
CA ASN A 179 -10.01 -10.98 -5.02
C ASN A 179 -8.89 -11.98 -5.37
N GLY A 180 -7.64 -11.51 -5.47
CA GLY A 180 -6.49 -12.37 -5.66
C GLY A 180 -6.20 -13.18 -4.39
N ILE A 181 -5.83 -14.45 -4.55
CA ILE A 181 -5.45 -15.29 -3.40
C ILE A 181 -4.15 -14.72 -2.81
N LYS A 182 -4.16 -14.30 -1.55
CA LYS A 182 -2.95 -13.86 -0.83
C LYS A 182 -2.22 -15.08 -0.21
N PRO A 183 -0.90 -14.99 0.06
CA PRO A 183 -0.20 -16.03 0.79
C PRO A 183 -0.59 -16.01 2.28
N ASP A 184 -0.55 -17.18 2.93
CA ASP A 184 -0.83 -17.30 4.37
C ASP A 184 0.31 -16.72 5.22
N SER A 185 1.55 -16.74 4.70
CA SER A 185 2.74 -16.20 5.35
C SER A 185 3.78 -15.76 4.32
N LEU A 186 4.66 -14.84 4.72
CA LEU A 186 5.81 -14.43 3.92
C LEU A 186 7.03 -15.32 4.23
N LEU A 187 7.96 -15.39 3.28
CA LEU A 187 9.27 -15.99 3.49
C LEU A 187 10.07 -15.17 4.52
N GLU A 188 10.73 -15.85 5.45
CA GLU A 188 11.71 -15.23 6.35
C GLU A 188 12.83 -14.55 5.55
N LYS A 189 13.33 -15.24 4.52
CA LYS A 189 14.33 -14.73 3.58
C LYS A 189 13.73 -14.62 2.19
N LYS A 190 13.40 -13.39 1.81
CA LYS A 190 13.03 -13.02 0.44
C LYS A 190 14.25 -13.16 -0.47
N PHE A 191 14.04 -13.50 -1.73
CA PHE A 191 15.13 -13.63 -2.70
C PHE A 191 14.74 -13.04 -4.05
N ALA A 192 15.75 -12.59 -4.80
CA ALA A 192 15.58 -12.09 -6.15
C ALA A 192 15.50 -13.25 -7.14
N PHE A 193 14.76 -13.08 -8.23
CA PHE A 193 14.67 -14.06 -9.30
C PHE A 193 14.64 -13.39 -10.66
N GLU A 194 14.85 -14.18 -11.71
CA GLU A 194 14.73 -13.82 -13.11
C GLU A 194 13.74 -14.76 -13.84
N VAL A 195 12.88 -14.21 -14.68
CA VAL A 195 11.94 -14.97 -15.54
C VAL A 195 12.65 -15.56 -16.75
N LEU A 196 12.47 -16.86 -16.97
CA LEU A 196 13.19 -17.61 -18.01
C LEU A 196 12.53 -17.56 -19.40
N ASN A 197 11.22 -17.32 -19.45
CA ASN A 197 10.41 -17.44 -20.65
C ASN A 197 9.77 -16.11 -21.07
N GLU A 198 9.72 -15.87 -22.38
CA GLU A 198 9.00 -14.74 -22.95
C GLU A 198 7.48 -14.94 -22.81
N GLY A 199 6.76 -13.86 -22.49
CA GLY A 199 5.30 -13.88 -22.34
C GLY A 199 4.80 -14.73 -21.16
N TYR A 200 5.63 -14.93 -20.13
CA TYR A 200 5.28 -15.77 -18.99
C TYR A 200 4.12 -15.18 -18.18
N LYS A 201 3.12 -16.00 -17.86
CA LYS A 201 1.85 -15.56 -17.25
C LYS A 201 1.99 -15.36 -15.73
N MET A 202 1.82 -14.12 -15.27
CA MET A 202 1.56 -13.84 -13.86
C MET A 202 0.07 -14.03 -13.57
N ARG A 203 -0.26 -14.48 -12.35
CA ARG A 203 -1.62 -14.91 -12.01
C ARG A 203 -2.14 -14.31 -10.69
N SER A 204 -3.45 -14.16 -10.56
CA SER A 204 -4.10 -13.75 -9.30
C SER A 204 -4.21 -14.87 -8.27
N ALA A 205 -3.97 -16.12 -8.66
CA ALA A 205 -4.03 -17.28 -7.78
C ALA A 205 -2.95 -18.33 -8.13
N PRO A 206 -2.48 -19.14 -7.16
CA PRO A 206 -1.46 -20.17 -7.38
C PRO A 206 -2.06 -21.44 -8.02
N LYS A 207 -2.66 -21.29 -9.20
CA LYS A 207 -3.21 -22.38 -10.02
C LYS A 207 -3.14 -22.00 -11.50
N ILE A 208 -3.13 -22.99 -12.41
CA ILE A 208 -3.43 -22.70 -13.81
C ILE A 208 -4.94 -22.62 -13.98
N ASP A 209 -5.40 -21.47 -14.44
CA ASP A 209 -6.74 -21.26 -14.95
C ASP A 209 -6.60 -20.31 -16.13
N ASP A 210 -6.82 -20.82 -17.34
CA ASP A 210 -6.67 -20.07 -18.59
C ASP A 210 -8.01 -19.90 -19.31
N VAL A 211 -9.13 -20.24 -18.66
CA VAL A 211 -10.44 -20.40 -19.32
C VAL A 211 -11.61 -19.78 -18.57
N SER A 212 -11.56 -19.67 -17.24
CA SER A 212 -12.69 -19.13 -16.48
C SER A 212 -12.91 -17.64 -16.77
N VAL A 213 -14.16 -17.24 -16.93
CA VAL A 213 -14.52 -15.83 -17.05
C VAL A 213 -14.38 -15.18 -15.67
N GLN A 214 -13.64 -14.08 -15.59
CA GLN A 214 -13.47 -13.30 -14.37
C GLN A 214 -14.39 -12.08 -14.35
N PRO A 215 -14.72 -11.52 -13.17
CA PRO A 215 -15.50 -10.29 -13.07
C PRO A 215 -14.89 -9.11 -13.83
N TRP A 216 -13.56 -9.11 -14.00
CA TRP A 216 -12.83 -8.11 -14.77
C TRP A 216 -12.71 -8.45 -16.27
N ASP A 217 -13.33 -9.53 -16.78
CA ASP A 217 -13.29 -9.85 -18.22
C ASP A 217 -14.26 -8.98 -19.03
N ASN A 218 -14.03 -7.66 -19.03
CA ASN A 218 -14.69 -6.74 -19.96
C ASN A 218 -13.98 -6.74 -21.33
N ASP A 219 -14.58 -6.09 -22.33
CA ASP A 219 -14.04 -6.07 -23.70
C ASP A 219 -12.60 -5.51 -23.80
N GLN A 220 -12.16 -4.67 -22.85
CA GLN A 220 -10.77 -4.21 -22.81
C GLN A 220 -9.80 -5.28 -22.29
N MET A 221 -10.27 -6.19 -21.44
CA MET A 221 -9.46 -7.15 -20.69
C MET A 221 -9.23 -8.47 -21.42
N LYS A 222 -10.05 -8.78 -22.44
CA LYS A 222 -9.88 -9.93 -23.36
C LYS A 222 -8.46 -10.03 -23.96
N LYS A 223 -7.70 -8.93 -24.00
CA LYS A 223 -6.33 -8.89 -24.52
C LYS A 223 -5.31 -9.60 -23.62
N THR A 224 -5.56 -9.69 -22.32
CA THR A 224 -4.62 -10.28 -21.36
C THR A 224 -4.69 -11.81 -21.36
N GLY A 225 -5.90 -12.33 -21.52
CA GLY A 225 -6.25 -13.74 -21.58
C GLY A 225 -7.58 -13.98 -20.88
N SER A 226 -7.93 -15.25 -20.68
CA SER A 226 -9.02 -15.67 -19.79
C SER A 226 -8.45 -16.34 -18.55
N GLY A 227 -9.30 -16.59 -17.56
CA GLY A 227 -8.92 -17.25 -16.32
C GLY A 227 -8.20 -16.31 -15.37
N ASN A 228 -7.26 -16.83 -14.59
CA ASN A 228 -6.62 -16.06 -13.52
C ASN A 228 -5.35 -15.32 -13.98
N ILE A 229 -5.18 -15.07 -15.29
CA ILE A 229 -4.03 -14.37 -15.85
C ILE A 229 -4.20 -12.86 -15.61
N ILE A 230 -3.20 -12.23 -15.00
CA ILE A 230 -3.23 -10.79 -14.69
C ILE A 230 -2.17 -9.99 -15.47
N GLY A 231 -1.28 -10.70 -16.16
CA GLY A 231 -0.28 -10.07 -17.01
C GLY A 231 0.71 -11.07 -17.57
N ARG A 232 1.54 -10.59 -18.49
CA ARG A 232 2.57 -11.38 -19.16
C ARG A 232 3.91 -10.66 -19.03
N LEU A 233 4.91 -11.41 -18.60
CA LEU A 233 6.26 -10.95 -18.32
C LEU A 233 7.18 -11.21 -19.50
N ILE A 234 8.10 -10.29 -19.77
CA ILE A 234 9.20 -10.51 -20.72
C ILE A 234 10.26 -11.44 -20.13
N LYS A 235 11.03 -12.12 -20.97
CA LYS A 235 12.20 -12.89 -20.53
C LYS A 235 13.24 -11.95 -19.91
N GLY A 236 13.90 -12.40 -18.85
CA GLY A 236 14.87 -11.60 -18.11
C GLY A 236 14.25 -10.64 -17.09
N ALA A 237 12.91 -10.58 -17.00
CA ALA A 237 12.23 -9.81 -15.97
C ALA A 237 12.69 -10.25 -14.57
N THR A 238 13.07 -9.28 -13.74
CA THR A 238 13.52 -9.54 -12.38
C THR A 238 12.47 -9.15 -11.35
N GLY A 239 12.38 -9.90 -10.25
CA GLY A 239 11.48 -9.58 -9.15
C GLY A 239 11.98 -10.07 -7.80
N THR A 240 11.14 -9.91 -6.79
CA THR A 240 11.38 -10.46 -5.45
C THR A 240 10.32 -11.49 -5.11
N ALA A 241 10.74 -12.69 -4.73
CA ALA A 241 9.86 -13.70 -4.16
C ALA A 241 9.57 -13.37 -2.69
N LEU A 242 8.28 -13.20 -2.38
CA LEU A 242 7.76 -12.78 -1.08
C LEU A 242 7.20 -13.96 -0.28
N ALA A 243 6.56 -14.92 -0.94
CA ALA A 243 5.99 -16.11 -0.32
C ALA A 243 6.07 -17.31 -1.28
N LYS A 244 5.79 -18.52 -0.76
CA LYS A 244 5.65 -19.74 -1.56
C LYS A 244 4.40 -20.53 -1.16
N ARG A 245 3.81 -21.24 -2.11
CA ARG A 245 2.69 -22.17 -1.87
C ARG A 245 2.78 -23.37 -2.81
N MET A 246 2.51 -24.56 -2.31
CA MET A 246 2.34 -25.76 -3.12
C MET A 246 0.87 -25.88 -3.52
N ASP A 247 0.56 -26.12 -4.80
CA ASP A 247 -0.79 -26.49 -5.21
C ASP A 247 -1.04 -28.01 -5.04
N ASN A 248 -2.28 -28.42 -5.31
CA ASN A 248 -2.70 -29.82 -5.21
C ASN A 248 -2.03 -30.76 -6.24
N THR A 249 -1.30 -30.24 -7.23
CA THR A 249 -0.54 -31.02 -8.21
C THR A 249 0.93 -31.19 -7.82
N GLY A 250 1.34 -30.63 -6.67
CA GLY A 250 2.74 -30.61 -6.24
C GLY A 250 3.57 -29.55 -6.97
N ARG A 251 2.94 -28.56 -7.60
CA ARG A 251 3.65 -27.43 -8.19
C ARG A 251 3.83 -26.34 -7.15
N GLU A 252 5.06 -25.87 -7.04
CA GLU A 252 5.39 -24.71 -6.24
C GLU A 252 5.12 -23.40 -7.00
N TRP A 253 4.41 -22.51 -6.33
CA TRP A 253 4.11 -21.16 -6.76
C TRP A 253 4.80 -20.16 -5.86
N LEU A 254 5.38 -19.13 -6.46
CA LEU A 254 5.98 -17.99 -5.78
C LEU A 254 5.00 -16.82 -5.84
N PHE A 255 4.72 -16.22 -4.69
CA PHE A 255 4.08 -14.91 -4.62
C PHE A 255 5.16 -13.86 -4.76
N VAL A 256 5.03 -12.97 -5.73
CA VAL A 256 6.13 -12.10 -6.17
C VAL A 256 5.71 -10.66 -6.28
N GLN A 257 6.69 -9.76 -6.19
CA GLN A 257 6.58 -8.39 -6.66
C GLN A 257 7.55 -8.17 -7.83
N ILE A 258 7.08 -7.53 -8.90
CA ILE A 258 7.85 -7.28 -10.13
C ILE A 258 7.57 -5.84 -10.58
N ASP A 259 8.57 -5.11 -11.08
CA ASP A 259 8.33 -3.77 -11.62
C ASP A 259 7.42 -3.82 -12.87
N ALA A 260 6.47 -2.88 -12.96
CA ALA A 260 5.49 -2.82 -14.05
C ALA A 260 6.14 -2.72 -15.44
N ALA A 261 7.36 -2.18 -15.52
CA ALA A 261 8.14 -2.06 -16.76
C ALA A 261 8.48 -3.41 -17.41
N TYR A 262 8.40 -4.53 -16.66
CA TYR A 262 8.66 -5.87 -17.18
C TYR A 262 7.42 -6.57 -17.78
N PHE A 263 6.27 -5.90 -17.78
CA PHE A 263 5.06 -6.44 -18.37
C PHE A 263 4.94 -6.07 -19.84
N THR A 264 4.44 -6.99 -20.65
CA THR A 264 3.99 -6.70 -22.01
C THR A 264 2.76 -5.78 -21.95
N LYS A 265 2.43 -5.09 -23.04
CA LYS A 265 1.26 -4.19 -23.15
C LYS A 265 -0.12 -4.83 -22.86
N ASN A 266 -0.16 -6.12 -22.54
CA ASN A 266 -1.37 -6.91 -22.28
C ASN A 266 -1.42 -7.37 -20.82
N ASP A 267 -1.29 -6.43 -19.87
CA ASP A 267 -1.60 -6.66 -18.46
C ASP A 267 -2.92 -5.99 -18.06
N ILE A 268 -3.50 -6.40 -16.93
CA ILE A 268 -4.80 -5.90 -16.50
C ILE A 268 -4.73 -4.62 -15.67
N PHE A 269 -3.53 -4.13 -15.38
CA PHE A 269 -3.36 -3.00 -14.50
C PHE A 269 -3.37 -1.70 -15.30
N TYR A 270 -4.15 -0.73 -14.84
CA TYR A 270 -4.07 0.63 -15.34
C TYR A 270 -3.14 1.43 -14.41
N VAL A 271 -1.98 1.85 -14.95
CA VAL A 271 -1.02 2.67 -14.18
C VAL A 271 -1.50 4.11 -14.21
N GLU A 272 -2.16 4.55 -13.15
CA GLU A 272 -2.75 5.89 -13.09
C GLU A 272 -1.72 7.03 -12.98
N ASN A 273 -0.46 6.71 -12.67
CA ASN A 273 0.47 7.71 -12.13
C ASN A 273 1.90 7.53 -12.68
N ASN A 274 2.65 8.64 -12.81
CA ASN A 274 4.11 8.65 -13.10
C ASN A 274 4.97 8.17 -11.92
N PHE A 275 4.49 7.22 -11.11
CA PHE A 275 5.20 6.69 -9.95
C PHE A 275 5.69 5.26 -10.25
N PRO A 276 6.95 4.91 -9.94
CA PRO A 276 7.45 3.54 -10.08
C PRO A 276 6.52 2.55 -9.35
N THR A 277 5.88 1.68 -10.13
CA THR A 277 4.83 0.79 -9.63
C THR A 277 5.26 -0.65 -9.81
N LYS A 278 5.03 -1.46 -8.77
CA LYS A 278 5.21 -2.90 -8.82
C LYS A 278 3.87 -3.58 -9.03
N TYR A 279 3.86 -4.74 -9.69
CA TYR A 279 2.71 -5.63 -9.69
C TYR A 279 2.99 -6.84 -8.82
N ILE A 280 1.93 -7.31 -8.16
CA ILE A 280 1.98 -8.42 -7.22
C ILE A 280 1.05 -9.54 -7.68
N GLY A 281 1.55 -10.77 -7.62
CA GLY A 281 0.78 -11.95 -8.02
C GLY A 281 1.58 -13.24 -7.85
N TRP A 282 1.10 -14.29 -8.51
CA TRP A 282 1.67 -15.63 -8.46
C TRP A 282 2.35 -16.01 -9.78
N ILE A 283 3.50 -16.66 -9.66
CA ILE A 283 4.21 -17.30 -10.77
C ILE A 283 4.65 -18.70 -10.35
N SER A 284 4.76 -19.65 -11.29
CA SER A 284 5.28 -21.00 -10.99
C SER A 284 6.80 -20.96 -10.89
N SER A 285 7.38 -21.58 -9.85
CA SER A 285 8.83 -21.58 -9.65
C SER A 285 9.61 -22.27 -10.77
N ARG A 286 8.95 -23.17 -11.53
CA ARG A 286 9.52 -23.85 -12.72
C ARG A 286 10.02 -22.93 -13.83
N PHE A 287 9.62 -21.66 -13.86
CA PHE A 287 9.91 -20.72 -14.95
C PHE A 287 10.73 -19.52 -14.49
N VAL A 288 11.36 -19.64 -13.32
CA VAL A 288 12.28 -18.64 -12.80
C VAL A 288 13.60 -19.26 -12.37
N LYS A 289 14.62 -18.43 -12.28
CA LYS A 289 15.91 -18.77 -11.67
C LYS A 289 16.19 -17.78 -10.54
N ALA A 290 16.57 -18.29 -9.37
CA ALA A 290 17.02 -17.44 -8.26
C ALA A 290 18.36 -16.76 -8.61
N LEU A 291 18.51 -15.51 -8.17
CA LEU A 291 19.70 -14.68 -8.38
C LEU A 291 20.58 -14.64 -7.13
#